data_AF-A0A9E4BAQ9-F1
#
_entry.id   AF-A0A9E4BAQ9-F1
#
_cell.length_a   1.000
_cell.length_b   1.000
_cell.length_c   1.000
_cell.angle_alpha   90.00
_cell.angle_beta   90.00
_cell.angle_gamma   90.00
#
_symmetry.space_group_name_H-M   'P 1'
#
loop_
_entity.id
_entity.type
_entity.pdbx_description
1 polymer ?
#
loop_
_entity_poly.entity_id
_entity_poly.type
_entity_poly.pdbx_seq_one_letter_code
_entity_poly.pdbx_strand_id
1 'polypeptide(L)'
;TVCSRLAENKAVRRTLPDGGRLHIDRQLPFLCVYRYPIGYEDAGTERLVMGQPSYLIASADKRMRSSLSELTQNIVRTLSSEFGAFLIFEIWSRNKDENENDSSQLTRIPEFQIATHPNLSPFGTVDSRSQDEVYGQSCTRSKNSTHWFTSTAAAPISQGNRMRYHGS
;
A
#
# COMPACT_ATOMS: atom_id res chain seq x y z
N THR A 1 -8.96 -23.25 -9.45
CA THR A 1 -7.55 -22.77 -9.35
C THR A 1 -7.49 -21.55 -8.43
N VAL A 2 -6.32 -20.95 -8.15
CA VAL A 2 -6.25 -19.67 -7.42
C VAL A 2 -7.07 -18.59 -8.15
N CYS A 3 -6.83 -18.42 -9.45
CA CYS A 3 -7.50 -17.38 -10.24
C CYS A 3 -9.01 -17.54 -10.33
N SER A 4 -9.56 -18.77 -10.48
CA SER A 4 -11.04 -18.91 -10.53
C SER A 4 -11.68 -18.57 -9.19
N ARG A 5 -11.07 -18.93 -8.05
CA ARG A 5 -11.58 -18.51 -6.75
C ARG A 5 -11.53 -17.01 -6.58
N LEU A 6 -10.44 -16.37 -7.02
CA LEU A 6 -10.34 -14.93 -7.03
C LEU A 6 -11.42 -14.31 -7.90
N ALA A 7 -11.62 -14.77 -9.14
CA ALA A 7 -12.67 -14.25 -10.03
C ALA A 7 -14.09 -14.41 -9.47
N GLU A 8 -14.33 -15.44 -8.66
CA GLU A 8 -15.60 -15.69 -7.98
C GLU A 8 -15.73 -14.97 -6.62
N ASN A 9 -14.81 -14.06 -6.30
CA ASN A 9 -14.71 -13.36 -5.00
C ASN A 9 -14.72 -14.29 -3.78
N LYS A 10 -14.01 -15.42 -3.89
CA LYS A 10 -13.85 -16.41 -2.82
C LYS A 10 -12.46 -16.31 -2.20
N ALA A 11 -12.40 -16.45 -0.88
CA ALA A 11 -11.15 -16.50 -0.14
C ALA A 11 -10.19 -17.59 -0.68
N VAL A 12 -8.90 -17.28 -0.70
CA VAL A 12 -7.82 -18.19 -1.12
C VAL A 12 -6.86 -18.40 0.05
N ARG A 13 -6.69 -19.65 0.47
CA ARG A 13 -5.72 -20.05 1.48
C ARG A 13 -4.98 -21.28 0.97
N ARG A 14 -3.69 -21.16 0.64
CA ARG A 14 -2.89 -22.24 0.06
C ARG A 14 -1.53 -22.32 0.71
N THR A 15 -1.13 -23.53 1.07
CA THR A 15 0.28 -23.84 1.37
C THR A 15 1.03 -23.94 0.06
N LEU A 16 2.21 -23.33 0.02
CA LEU A 16 3.15 -23.35 -1.10
C LEU A 16 4.37 -24.20 -0.69
N PRO A 17 5.27 -24.55 -1.63
CA PRO A 17 6.51 -25.23 -1.32
C PRO A 17 7.34 -24.50 -0.25
N ASP A 18 8.23 -25.25 0.41
CA ASP A 18 9.15 -24.77 1.44
C ASP A 18 8.49 -24.11 2.66
N GLY A 19 7.20 -24.38 2.90
CA GLY A 19 6.44 -23.76 4.00
C GLY A 19 5.81 -22.41 3.64
N GLY A 20 5.88 -21.98 2.38
CA GLY A 20 5.23 -20.76 1.92
C GLY A 20 3.70 -20.81 2.04
N ARG A 21 3.07 -19.64 1.90
CA ARG A 21 1.62 -19.47 2.08
C ARG A 21 1.09 -18.34 1.20
N LEU A 22 -0.01 -18.61 0.50
CA LEU A 22 -0.86 -17.58 -0.09
C LEU A 22 -2.14 -17.45 0.75
N HIS A 23 -2.42 -16.25 1.23
CA HIS A 23 -3.65 -15.92 1.97
C HIS A 23 -4.28 -14.66 1.38
N ILE A 24 -5.49 -14.79 0.85
CA ILE A 24 -6.32 -13.68 0.39
C ILE A 24 -7.70 -13.91 1.00
N ASP A 25 -8.03 -13.16 2.05
CA ASP A 25 -9.29 -13.30 2.77
C ASP A 25 -10.47 -12.75 1.96
N ARG A 26 -10.24 -11.59 1.34
CA ARG A 26 -11.15 -10.91 0.41
C ARG A 26 -10.34 -10.30 -0.73
N GLN A 27 -10.97 -10.07 -1.87
CA GLN A 27 -10.34 -9.33 -2.96
C GLN A 27 -9.96 -7.92 -2.48
N LEU A 28 -8.69 -7.54 -2.65
CA LEU A 28 -8.17 -6.21 -2.34
C LEU A 28 -7.26 -5.77 -3.48
N PRO A 29 -7.14 -4.47 -3.75
CA PRO A 29 -6.26 -3.95 -4.81
C PRO A 29 -4.78 -3.97 -4.42
N PHE A 30 -4.38 -4.89 -3.52
CA PHE A 30 -2.98 -5.06 -3.14
C PHE A 30 -2.64 -6.49 -2.68
N LEU A 31 -1.35 -6.80 -2.70
CA LEU A 31 -0.75 -8.02 -2.13
C LEU A 31 0.53 -7.66 -1.36
N CYS A 32 0.58 -8.01 -0.07
CA CYS A 32 1.81 -7.96 0.71
C CYS A 32 2.65 -9.21 0.45
N VAL A 33 3.88 -9.05 0.01
CA VAL A 33 4.79 -10.15 -0.32
C VAL A 33 5.94 -10.14 0.68
N TYR A 34 6.23 -11.30 1.25
CA TYR A 34 7.44 -11.53 2.03
C TYR A 34 8.14 -12.76 1.49
N ARG A 35 9.39 -12.55 1.05
CA ARG A 35 10.25 -13.65 0.67
C ARG A 35 11.24 -13.93 1.80
N TYR A 36 11.00 -15.00 2.56
CA TYR A 36 11.88 -15.29 3.68
C TYR A 36 13.28 -15.67 3.17
N PRO A 37 14.32 -15.11 3.79
CA PRO A 37 15.70 -15.29 3.39
C PRO A 37 16.17 -16.73 3.65
N ILE A 38 17.16 -17.19 2.87
CA ILE A 38 17.78 -18.50 3.07
C ILE A 38 18.91 -18.34 4.09
N GLY A 39 18.84 -19.07 5.19
CA GLY A 39 19.93 -19.17 6.17
C GLY A 39 19.76 -18.34 7.44
N TYR A 40 18.70 -17.55 7.58
CA TYR A 40 18.32 -16.95 8.85
C TYR A 40 16.80 -16.85 9.00
N GLU A 41 16.34 -16.79 10.25
CA GLU A 41 14.92 -16.63 10.59
C GLU A 41 14.61 -15.15 10.81
N ASP A 42 13.50 -14.69 10.22
CA ASP A 42 12.94 -13.36 10.46
C ASP A 42 11.42 -13.49 10.71
N ALA A 43 11.12 -14.05 11.89
CA ALA A 43 9.75 -14.27 12.36
C ALA A 43 8.99 -12.95 12.60
N GLY A 44 9.71 -11.84 12.83
CA GLY A 44 9.12 -10.53 13.02
C GLY A 44 8.43 -10.02 11.76
N THR A 45 9.15 -10.03 10.64
CA THR A 45 8.58 -9.65 9.33
C THR A 45 7.50 -10.62 8.88
N GLU A 46 7.70 -11.93 9.10
CA GLU A 46 6.69 -12.93 8.77
C GLU A 46 5.37 -12.64 9.50
N ARG A 47 5.42 -12.43 10.83
CA ARG A 47 4.22 -12.12 11.62
C ARG A 47 3.56 -10.81 11.18
N LEU A 48 4.34 -9.79 10.85
CA LEU A 48 3.82 -8.51 10.34
C LEU A 48 3.01 -8.71 9.04
N VAL A 49 3.55 -9.50 8.11
CA VAL A 49 2.91 -9.81 6.82
C VAL A 49 1.68 -10.70 7.02
N MET A 50 1.74 -11.68 7.94
CA MET A 50 0.61 -12.55 8.27
C MET A 50 -0.59 -11.81 8.87
N GLY A 51 -0.38 -10.63 9.46
CA GLY A 51 -1.46 -9.77 9.95
C GLY A 51 -2.27 -9.09 8.84
N GLN A 52 -1.81 -9.13 7.59
CA GLN A 52 -2.50 -8.50 6.47
C GLN A 52 -3.61 -9.41 5.91
N PRO A 53 -4.70 -8.84 5.34
CA PRO A 53 -5.78 -9.63 4.74
C PRO A 53 -5.45 -10.24 3.37
N SER A 54 -4.38 -9.78 2.72
CA SER A 54 -3.91 -10.23 1.40
C SER A 54 -2.38 -10.31 1.43
N TYR A 55 -1.84 -11.52 1.59
CA TYR A 55 -0.41 -11.75 1.61
C TYR A 55 0.06 -13.04 0.91
N LEU A 56 1.34 -13.01 0.56
CA LEU A 56 2.12 -14.10 0.01
C LEU A 56 3.45 -14.21 0.76
N ILE A 57 3.66 -15.33 1.44
CA ILE A 57 4.92 -15.70 2.07
C ILE A 57 5.54 -16.82 1.23
N ALA A 58 6.79 -16.67 0.82
CA ALA A 58 7.47 -17.67 0.00
C ALA A 58 8.99 -17.67 0.22
N SER A 59 9.66 -18.75 -0.16
CA SER A 59 11.12 -18.83 -0.12
C SER A 59 11.78 -17.81 -1.05
N ALA A 60 12.85 -17.16 -0.58
CA ALA A 60 13.70 -16.32 -1.43
C ALA A 60 14.62 -17.15 -2.38
N ASP A 61 14.57 -18.48 -2.32
CA ASP A 61 15.34 -19.37 -3.19
C ASP A 61 15.10 -19.04 -4.68
N LYS A 62 16.19 -18.87 -5.43
CA LYS A 62 16.18 -18.55 -6.86
C LYS A 62 15.41 -19.59 -7.69
N ARG A 63 15.37 -20.86 -7.25
CA ARG A 63 14.62 -21.94 -7.90
C ARG A 63 13.12 -21.67 -7.95
N MET A 64 12.59 -20.96 -6.94
CA MET A 64 11.17 -20.64 -6.82
C MET A 64 10.76 -19.38 -7.60
N ARG A 65 11.73 -18.58 -8.07
CA ARG A 65 11.48 -17.23 -8.61
C ARG A 65 10.54 -17.23 -9.81
N SER A 66 10.70 -18.17 -10.74
CA SER A 66 9.87 -18.22 -11.95
C SER A 66 8.41 -18.56 -11.61
N SER A 67 8.18 -19.62 -10.83
CA SER A 67 6.84 -20.04 -10.42
C SER A 67 6.16 -19.01 -9.51
N LEU A 68 6.91 -18.35 -8.63
CA LEU A 68 6.40 -17.26 -7.80
C LEU A 68 6.00 -16.05 -8.64
N SER A 69 6.83 -15.68 -9.61
CA SER A 69 6.54 -14.59 -10.55
C SER A 69 5.28 -14.89 -11.36
N GLU A 70 5.13 -16.13 -11.86
CA GLU A 70 3.95 -16.55 -12.60
C GLU A 70 2.68 -16.50 -11.73
N LEU A 71 2.73 -17.04 -10.51
CA LEU A 71 1.62 -16.97 -9.55
C LEU A 71 1.22 -15.51 -9.28
N THR A 72 2.18 -14.65 -8.94
CA THR A 72 1.92 -13.24 -8.64
C THR A 72 1.37 -12.51 -9.86
N GLN A 73 1.92 -12.72 -11.07
CA GLN A 73 1.39 -12.13 -12.29
C GLN A 73 -0.05 -12.56 -12.56
N ASN A 74 -0.38 -13.83 -12.34
CA ASN A 74 -1.74 -14.33 -12.50
C ASN A 74 -2.71 -13.68 -11.50
N ILE A 75 -2.31 -13.52 -10.23
CA ILE A 75 -3.10 -12.80 -9.23
C ILE A 75 -3.31 -11.34 -9.65
N VAL A 76 -2.23 -10.63 -10.00
CA VAL A 76 -2.29 -9.23 -10.46
C VAL A 76 -3.23 -9.08 -11.64
N ARG A 77 -3.12 -9.93 -12.66
CA ARG A 77 -3.99 -9.89 -13.84
C ARG A 77 -5.45 -10.08 -13.47
N THR A 78 -5.76 -11.09 -12.64
CA THR A 78 -7.13 -11.39 -12.20
C THR A 78 -7.75 -10.28 -11.35
N LEU A 79 -6.98 -9.64 -10.47
CA LEU A 79 -7.52 -8.62 -9.57
C LEU A 79 -7.45 -7.20 -10.14
N SER A 80 -6.49 -6.90 -11.02
CA SER A 80 -6.44 -5.62 -11.74
C SER A 80 -7.61 -5.47 -12.71
N SER A 81 -8.11 -6.56 -13.30
CA SER A 81 -9.32 -6.48 -14.14
C SER A 81 -10.57 -6.07 -13.36
N GLU A 82 -10.59 -6.32 -12.06
CA GLU A 82 -11.70 -5.93 -11.16
C GLU A 82 -11.52 -4.50 -10.62
N PHE A 83 -10.31 -4.14 -10.17
CA PHE A 83 -10.06 -2.87 -9.49
C PHE A 83 -9.47 -1.76 -10.38
N GLY A 84 -9.11 -2.06 -11.62
CA GLY A 84 -8.42 -1.15 -12.56
C GLY A 84 -6.92 -0.99 -12.31
N ALA A 85 -6.46 -1.12 -11.06
CA ALA A 85 -5.06 -1.13 -10.68
C ALA A 85 -4.81 -2.11 -9.52
N PHE A 86 -3.54 -2.50 -9.34
CA PHE A 86 -3.15 -3.43 -8.29
C PHE A 86 -1.74 -3.13 -7.77
N LEU A 87 -1.56 -3.17 -6.46
CA LEU A 87 -0.32 -2.80 -5.79
C LEU A 87 0.37 -4.01 -5.15
N ILE A 88 1.68 -4.16 -5.39
CA ILE A 88 2.49 -5.16 -4.69
C ILE A 88 3.38 -4.44 -3.69
N PHE A 89 3.34 -4.88 -2.43
CA PHE A 89 4.23 -4.41 -1.38
C PHE A 89 5.16 -5.53 -0.95
N GLU A 90 6.42 -5.49 -1.36
CA GLU A 90 7.42 -6.43 -0.87
C GLU A 90 8.07 -5.88 0.41
N ILE A 91 7.95 -6.62 1.51
CA ILE A 91 8.41 -6.21 2.85
C ILE A 91 9.66 -7.00 3.22
N TRP A 92 10.67 -6.31 3.74
CA TRP A 92 11.95 -6.88 4.18
C TRP A 92 12.37 -6.23 5.50
N SER A 93 13.02 -6.99 6.38
CA SER A 93 13.81 -6.40 7.46
C SER A 93 15.28 -6.35 7.09
N ARG A 94 16.00 -5.42 7.71
CA ARG A 94 17.46 -5.38 7.67
C ARG A 94 18.00 -6.31 8.75
N ASN A 95 19.03 -7.10 8.43
CA ASN A 95 19.68 -7.94 9.43
C ASN A 95 20.31 -7.06 10.52
N LYS A 96 20.19 -7.48 11.79
CA LYS A 96 20.68 -6.75 12.96
C LYS A 96 22.21 -6.69 13.08
N ASP A 97 22.94 -7.47 12.30
CA ASP A 97 24.40 -7.53 12.36
C ASP A 97 25.12 -6.28 11.79
N GLU A 98 24.36 -5.32 11.26
CA GLU A 98 24.91 -4.06 10.75
C GLU A 98 25.00 -3.00 11.86
N ASN A 99 26.05 -3.09 12.69
CA ASN A 99 26.56 -2.08 13.64
C ASN A 99 25.56 -1.01 14.12
N GLU A 100 24.74 -1.37 15.10
CA GLU A 100 23.75 -0.55 15.78
C GLU A 100 24.38 0.47 16.77
N ASN A 101 25.48 1.12 16.40
CA ASN A 101 26.19 2.09 17.26
C ASN A 101 25.98 3.57 16.86
N ASP A 102 25.10 3.85 15.89
CA ASP A 102 24.87 5.22 15.43
C ASP A 102 23.55 5.78 15.95
N SER A 103 23.62 6.53 17.04
CA SER A 103 22.48 7.23 17.68
C SER A 103 21.81 8.29 16.77
N SER A 104 22.30 8.48 15.55
CA SER A 104 21.72 9.38 14.54
C SER A 104 20.45 8.85 13.84
N GLN A 105 20.07 7.59 14.06
CA GLN A 105 18.94 6.94 13.36
C GLN A 105 17.57 7.59 13.61
N LEU A 106 17.39 8.34 14.71
CA LEU A 106 16.14 9.05 15.03
C LEU A 106 15.84 10.23 14.09
N THR A 107 16.77 10.60 13.19
CA THR A 107 16.62 11.74 12.26
C THR A 107 16.53 11.32 10.79
N ARG A 108 16.52 10.02 10.48
CA ARG A 108 16.47 9.57 9.09
C ARG A 108 15.05 9.72 8.56
N ILE A 109 14.89 10.66 7.62
CA ILE A 109 13.73 10.68 6.72
C ILE A 109 13.70 9.30 6.05
N PRO A 110 12.57 8.58 6.04
CA PRO A 110 12.51 7.30 5.35
C PRO A 110 12.86 7.53 3.88
N GLU A 111 13.92 6.89 3.40
CA GLU A 111 14.22 6.82 1.98
C GLU A 111 13.16 5.92 1.35
N PHE A 112 12.20 6.51 0.65
CA PHE A 112 11.27 5.76 -0.19
C PHE A 112 11.38 6.28 -1.62
N GLN A 113 11.32 5.34 -2.57
CA GLN A 113 11.25 5.64 -4.00
C GLN A 113 9.95 5.05 -4.54
N ILE A 114 9.11 5.88 -5.14
CA ILE A 114 7.94 5.41 -5.89
C ILE A 114 8.38 5.18 -7.33
N ALA A 115 8.48 3.91 -7.73
CA ALA A 115 8.71 3.55 -9.13
C ALA A 115 7.37 3.26 -9.80
N THR A 116 7.12 3.90 -10.94
CA THR A 116 5.94 3.63 -11.78
C THR A 116 6.42 3.23 -13.17
N HIS A 117 5.61 2.47 -13.91
CA HIS A 117 5.87 2.27 -15.33
C HIS A 117 5.83 3.64 -16.04
N PRO A 118 6.75 3.94 -16.97
CA PRO A 118 6.84 5.28 -17.59
C PRO A 118 5.54 5.74 -18.27
N ASN A 119 4.73 4.79 -18.75
CA ASN A 119 3.44 5.07 -19.41
C ASN A 119 2.21 4.98 -18.49
N LEU A 120 2.39 4.75 -17.18
CA LEU A 120 1.29 4.58 -16.21
C LEU A 120 1.55 5.49 -15.00
N SER A 121 1.64 6.80 -15.24
CA SER A 121 1.61 7.78 -14.15
C SER A 121 0.22 7.71 -13.51
N PRO A 122 0.11 7.44 -12.19
CA PRO A 122 -1.18 7.54 -11.52
C PRO A 122 -1.67 8.98 -11.63
N PHE A 123 -2.84 9.17 -12.25
CA PHE A 123 -3.51 10.47 -12.24
C PHE A 123 -3.68 10.92 -10.80
N GLY A 124 -3.11 12.08 -10.47
CA GLY A 124 -3.10 12.64 -9.13
C GLY A 124 -4.51 12.66 -8.55
N THR A 125 -4.74 11.85 -7.53
CA THR A 125 -6.05 11.77 -6.87
C THR A 125 -5.83 11.90 -5.38
N VAL A 126 -5.95 13.15 -4.92
CA VAL A 126 -6.65 13.60 -3.70
C VAL A 126 -6.88 15.13 -3.77
N ASP A 127 -6.16 15.88 -4.63
CA ASP A 127 -6.32 17.34 -4.80
C ASP A 127 -6.79 17.79 -6.20
N SER A 128 -7.52 16.98 -6.96
CA SER A 128 -8.21 17.48 -8.17
C SER A 128 -9.49 18.26 -7.80
N ARG A 129 -9.35 19.27 -6.94
CA ARG A 129 -10.24 20.44 -6.99
C ARG A 129 -9.77 21.29 -8.16
N SER A 130 -10.70 21.55 -9.05
CA SER A 130 -10.56 22.44 -10.19
C SER A 130 -9.86 23.73 -9.81
N GLN A 131 -8.78 24.04 -10.53
CA GLN A 131 -8.50 25.40 -10.98
C GLN A 131 -7.44 25.35 -12.08
N ASP A 132 -7.87 25.73 -13.28
CA ASP A 132 -7.06 26.56 -14.15
C ASP A 132 -6.41 27.65 -13.29
N GLU A 133 -5.12 27.54 -12.97
CA GLU A 133 -4.26 28.69 -12.69
C GLU A 133 -2.78 28.28 -12.50
N VAL A 134 -1.98 28.82 -13.42
CA VAL A 134 -0.58 29.26 -13.24
C VAL A 134 0.50 28.19 -13.13
N TYR A 135 1.08 27.94 -14.32
CA TYR A 135 2.49 27.66 -14.53
C TYR A 135 3.39 28.55 -13.65
N GLY A 136 4.21 27.92 -12.81
CA GLY A 136 5.45 28.48 -12.29
C GLY A 136 5.38 28.98 -10.85
N GLN A 137 6.14 28.33 -9.96
CA GLN A 137 7.28 28.96 -9.28
C GLN A 137 8.02 27.94 -8.40
N SER A 138 9.35 27.99 -8.51
CA SER A 138 10.33 27.21 -7.77
C SER A 138 10.26 27.56 -6.28
N CYS A 139 10.06 26.57 -5.41
CA CYS A 139 10.00 26.79 -3.97
C CYS A 139 11.41 26.76 -3.36
N THR A 140 12.03 27.94 -3.21
CA THR A 140 13.16 28.13 -2.30
C THR A 140 12.64 28.38 -0.89
N ARG A 141 12.92 27.45 0.02
CA ARG A 141 12.50 27.50 1.43
C ARG A 141 13.26 28.60 2.19
N SER A 142 12.58 29.71 2.48
CA SER A 142 13.04 30.71 3.45
C SER A 142 12.82 30.20 4.87
N LYS A 143 13.84 30.36 5.72
CA LYS A 143 13.79 30.07 7.16
C LYS A 143 13.17 31.26 7.89
N ASN A 144 12.47 30.95 8.98
CA ASN A 144 11.87 31.84 9.98
C ASN A 144 10.41 32.22 9.70
N SER A 145 9.49 31.61 10.44
CA SER A 145 8.72 32.38 11.43
C SER A 145 7.83 31.42 12.22
N THR A 146 8.15 31.29 13.50
CA THR A 146 7.26 30.86 14.56
C THR A 146 6.04 31.77 14.56
N HIS A 147 4.81 31.23 14.53
CA HIS A 147 3.68 31.74 15.31
C HIS A 147 2.49 30.79 15.19
N TRP A 148 2.07 30.30 16.35
CA TRP A 148 0.80 29.62 16.57
C TRP A 148 -0.34 30.60 16.37
N PHE A 149 -1.38 30.22 15.62
CA PHE A 149 -2.68 30.88 15.68
C PHE A 149 -3.79 29.84 15.87
N THR A 150 -4.35 29.85 17.08
CA THR A 150 -5.75 29.49 17.37
C THR A 150 -6.63 30.68 17.01
N SER A 151 -7.80 30.47 16.39
CA SER A 151 -8.99 31.28 16.71
C SER A 151 -10.29 30.68 16.14
N THR A 152 -11.31 30.87 16.97
CA THR A 152 -12.68 30.39 16.98
C THR A 152 -13.65 31.31 16.23
N ALA A 153 -14.84 30.78 15.90
CA ALA A 153 -16.12 31.46 15.58
C ALA A 153 -16.22 32.16 14.20
N ALA A 154 -17.36 32.28 13.52
CA ALA A 154 -18.77 32.05 13.85
C ALA A 154 -19.58 31.70 12.56
N ALA A 155 -20.75 31.08 12.73
CA ALA A 155 -21.75 30.91 11.69
C ALA A 155 -22.53 32.22 11.40
N PRO A 156 -23.15 32.33 10.21
CA PRO A 156 -24.47 32.95 10.11
C PRO A 156 -25.53 31.98 9.59
N ILE A 157 -26.68 32.08 10.23
CA ILE A 157 -27.96 31.45 9.90
C ILE A 157 -28.49 32.04 8.60
N SER A 158 -28.97 31.19 7.68
CA SER A 158 -29.88 31.57 6.59
C SER A 158 -31.01 30.56 6.53
N GLN A 159 -32.24 31.08 6.52
CA GLN A 159 -33.50 30.38 6.66
C GLN A 159 -33.92 29.62 5.39
N GLY A 160 -34.68 28.53 5.59
CA GLY A 160 -35.79 28.13 4.73
C GLY A 160 -35.50 27.10 3.63
N ASN A 161 -35.96 25.85 3.79
CA ASN A 161 -37.31 25.51 3.35
C ASN A 161 -37.79 24.15 3.88
N ARG A 162 -39.11 24.11 4.11
CA ARG A 162 -39.91 23.07 4.75
C ARG A 162 -40.34 22.03 3.70
N MET A 163 -40.00 20.74 3.88
CA MET A 163 -40.69 19.64 3.21
C MET A 163 -41.31 18.69 4.24
N ARG A 164 -42.62 18.51 4.12
CA ARG A 164 -43.42 17.55 4.88
C ARG A 164 -43.31 16.18 4.20
N TYR A 165 -43.11 15.12 4.97
CA TYR A 165 -43.47 13.76 4.55
C TYR A 165 -44.76 13.35 5.25
N HIS A 166 -45.76 12.96 4.47
CA HIS A 166 -46.93 12.23 4.95
C HIS A 166 -46.59 10.74 4.87
N GLY A 167 -46.86 10.04 5.97
CA GLY A 167 -46.80 8.59 6.03
C GLY A 167 -48.04 7.95 5.42
N SER A 168 -47.88 6.71 5.00
CA SER A 168 -48.91 5.68 4.89
C SER A 168 -48.26 4.37 5.26
#